data_AF-A0A6H0XX29-F1
#
_entry.id   AF-A0A6H0XX29-F1
#
_cell.length_a   1.000
_cell.length_b   1.000
_cell.length_c   1.000
_cell.angle_alpha   90.00
_cell.angle_beta   90.00
_cell.angle_gamma   90.00
#
_symmetry.space_group_name_H-M   'P 1'
#
loop_
_entity.id
_entity.type
_entity.pdbx_description
1 polymer ?
#
loop_
_entity_poly.entity_id
_entity_poly.type
_entity_poly.pdbx_seq_one_letter_code
_entity_poly.pdbx_strand_id
1 'polypeptide(L)'
;MCLSRRATFPSGTTSLDIHLSVAQQQPSKGYIQHYTYKGVYDALHTRPVATGPRRQHGSTVAFIHRPFNLDRYRVPRHAGVVLSSHKSLDEVLTTGWNVQLAQRLGLSVDRSVCIQGYKGDPERRIGLVGPVESTEQIILQAIHREFGAWEGCFGFTTDVSDKGDIKTTLGAPIKAVALMNAFHPEEIERVIDSAVSARFITSAADCAQILYLTGAVRQPGLEAVLAKGIRTVCVGHKVCEDWGIRFLAAQTRTHFPELEVVEVDEPEEPRLFPTKVAEDVQQPVV
;
A
#
# COMPACT_ATOMS: atom_id res chain seq x y z
N MET A 1 -27.77 -14.88 12.68
CA MET A 1 -27.51 -14.97 14.14
C MET A 1 -26.02 -14.86 14.37
N CYS A 2 -25.53 -13.66 14.68
CA CYS A 2 -24.11 -13.42 14.97
C CYS A 2 -23.95 -13.49 16.49
N LEU A 3 -23.28 -14.53 16.98
CA LEU A 3 -22.97 -14.69 18.40
C LEU A 3 -21.88 -13.68 18.77
N SER A 4 -22.29 -12.53 19.30
CA SER A 4 -21.42 -11.63 20.05
C SER A 4 -21.05 -12.31 21.37
N ARG A 5 -19.83 -12.85 21.46
CA ARG A 5 -19.20 -13.16 22.74
C ARG A 5 -18.34 -11.96 23.13
N ARG A 6 -18.84 -11.15 24.07
CA ARG A 6 -17.99 -10.26 24.87
C ARG A 6 -16.96 -11.12 25.58
N ALA A 7 -15.68 -10.94 25.27
CA ALA A 7 -14.61 -11.41 26.13
C ALA A 7 -14.66 -10.60 27.43
N THR A 8 -15.26 -11.16 28.48
CA THR A 8 -15.13 -10.64 29.83
C THR A 8 -13.76 -11.06 30.35
N PHE A 9 -12.81 -10.13 30.34
CA PHE A 9 -11.56 -10.32 31.07
C PHE A 9 -11.85 -10.19 32.57
N PRO A 10 -11.51 -11.18 33.41
CA PRO A 10 -11.68 -11.06 34.85
C PRO A 10 -10.86 -9.87 35.35
N SER A 11 -11.38 -9.15 36.34
CA SER A 11 -10.82 -7.93 36.91
C SER A 11 -9.38 -8.14 37.42
N GLY A 12 -8.44 -7.96 36.51
CA GLY A 12 -7.01 -8.07 36.68
C GLY A 12 -6.36 -7.52 35.42
N THR A 13 -5.96 -6.26 35.45
CA THR A 13 -5.33 -5.54 34.32
C THR A 13 -4.18 -6.38 33.78
N THR A 14 -4.43 -7.05 32.66
CA THR A 14 -3.42 -7.75 31.89
C THR A 14 -3.05 -6.76 30.79
N SER A 15 -1.84 -6.19 30.85
CA SER A 15 -1.32 -5.38 29.74
C SER A 15 -1.02 -6.33 28.59
N LEU A 16 -1.41 -5.98 27.38
CA LEU A 16 -1.04 -6.68 26.16
C LEU A 16 -0.38 -5.65 25.26
N ASP A 17 0.87 -5.89 24.89
CA ASP A 17 1.65 -4.93 24.11
C ASP A 17 1.67 -5.43 22.67
N ILE A 18 1.17 -4.61 21.74
CA ILE A 18 1.10 -4.97 20.31
C ILE A 18 2.15 -4.18 19.54
N HIS A 19 3.15 -4.88 19.03
CA HIS A 19 4.15 -4.32 18.14
C HIS A 19 3.73 -4.56 16.70
N LEU A 20 3.61 -3.50 15.91
CA LEU A 20 3.30 -3.59 14.49
C LEU A 20 4.56 -3.25 13.71
N SER A 21 4.99 -4.15 12.82
CA SER A 21 6.19 -3.92 12.01
C SER A 21 5.93 -4.13 10.53
N VAL A 22 6.50 -3.21 9.73
CA VAL A 22 6.67 -3.37 8.29
C VAL A 22 8.06 -3.98 8.07
N ALA A 23 8.15 -5.30 8.00
CA ALA A 23 9.33 -5.93 7.42
C ALA A 23 9.07 -6.15 5.94
N GLN A 24 9.96 -5.69 5.06
CA GLN A 24 9.83 -5.88 3.62
C GLN A 24 10.70 -7.04 3.14
N GLN A 25 10.08 -7.99 2.44
CA GLN A 25 10.76 -9.00 1.61
C GLN A 25 9.93 -9.24 0.35
N GLN A 26 10.57 -9.13 -0.81
CA GLN A 26 10.13 -9.82 -2.00
C GLN A 26 11.12 -10.96 -2.27
N PRO A 27 10.66 -12.17 -2.62
CA PRO A 27 11.56 -13.21 -3.09
C PRO A 27 12.15 -12.76 -4.42
N SER A 28 13.40 -12.28 -4.42
CA SER A 28 14.17 -12.17 -5.65
C SER A 28 14.54 -13.60 -6.06
N LYS A 29 14.15 -13.98 -7.29
CA LYS A 29 14.64 -15.23 -7.88
C LYS A 29 16.16 -15.12 -8.01
N GLY A 30 16.91 -15.83 -7.17
CA GLY A 30 18.34 -16.07 -7.38
C GLY A 30 19.32 -15.46 -6.39
N TYR A 31 18.88 -14.73 -5.35
CA TYR A 31 19.80 -14.21 -4.32
C TYR A 31 19.25 -14.45 -2.91
N ILE A 32 20.04 -15.11 -2.06
CA ILE A 32 19.81 -15.16 -0.60
C ILE A 32 20.34 -13.84 -0.05
N GLN A 33 19.49 -12.83 0.06
CA GLN A 33 19.81 -11.64 0.86
C GLN A 33 19.53 -11.95 2.34
N HIS A 34 20.56 -11.79 3.18
CA HIS A 34 20.50 -12.02 4.62
C HIS A 34 19.87 -10.82 5.33
N TYR A 35 18.54 -10.71 5.31
CA TYR A 35 17.83 -9.66 6.05
C TYR A 35 17.58 -10.04 7.51
N THR A 36 17.75 -9.08 8.42
CA THR A 36 17.49 -9.27 9.86
C THR A 36 16.27 -8.49 10.32
N TYR A 37 15.29 -9.18 10.91
CA TYR A 37 14.18 -8.62 11.71
C TYR A 37 14.67 -8.02 13.03
N LYS A 38 15.78 -7.27 13.01
CA LYS A 38 16.50 -6.87 14.21
C LYS A 38 15.63 -6.02 15.12
N GLY A 39 14.94 -5.01 14.58
CA GLY A 39 14.02 -4.15 15.32
C GLY A 39 12.83 -4.93 15.86
N VAL A 40 12.27 -5.86 15.07
CA VAL A 40 11.16 -6.72 15.54
C VAL A 40 11.60 -7.62 16.69
N TYR A 41 12.77 -8.27 16.57
CA TYR A 41 13.30 -9.08 17.66
C TYR A 41 13.63 -8.22 18.88
N ASP A 42 14.30 -7.09 18.70
CA ASP A 42 14.63 -6.17 19.79
C ASP A 42 13.35 -5.74 20.53
N ALA A 43 12.28 -5.40 19.80
CA ALA A 43 10.98 -5.10 20.36
C ALA A 43 10.36 -6.29 21.12
N LEU A 44 10.39 -7.49 20.54
CA LEU A 44 9.87 -8.71 21.18
C LEU A 44 10.68 -9.13 22.43
N HIS A 45 11.97 -8.82 22.49
CA HIS A 45 12.84 -9.10 23.64
C HIS A 45 12.83 -7.98 24.68
N THR A 46 12.38 -6.78 24.31
CA THR A 46 12.23 -5.66 25.23
C THR A 46 11.01 -5.94 26.10
N ARG A 47 11.27 -6.31 27.36
CA ARG A 47 10.18 -6.40 28.34
C ARG A 47 9.70 -4.98 28.66
N PRO A 48 8.38 -4.74 28.70
CA PRO A 48 7.86 -3.49 29.24
C PRO A 48 8.43 -3.29 30.65
N VAL A 49 9.09 -2.15 30.86
CA VAL A 49 9.59 -1.79 32.20
C VAL A 49 8.36 -1.43 33.04
N ALA A 50 7.91 -2.37 33.87
CA ALA A 50 6.78 -2.16 34.75
C ALA A 50 7.10 -1.07 35.79
N THR A 51 6.50 0.11 35.64
CA THR A 51 6.54 1.19 36.64
C THR A 51 5.42 0.98 37.67
N GLY A 52 5.49 -0.09 38.47
CA GLY A 52 4.51 -0.28 39.54
C GLY A 52 4.70 -1.53 40.43
N PRO A 53 4.25 -1.49 41.70
CA PRO A 53 4.53 -2.53 42.70
C PRO A 53 3.63 -3.79 42.60
N ARG A 54 2.74 -3.86 41.60
CA ARG A 54 1.85 -5.01 41.35
C ARG A 54 1.51 -5.07 39.87
N ARG A 55 2.06 -6.02 39.10
CA ARG A 55 1.30 -6.99 38.28
C ARG A 55 2.14 -7.68 37.19
N GLN A 56 1.55 -8.80 36.77
CA GLN A 56 1.96 -9.80 35.81
C GLN A 56 2.55 -9.23 34.52
N HIS A 57 3.58 -9.92 34.03
CA HIS A 57 4.18 -9.68 32.71
C HIS A 57 3.10 -9.70 31.62
N GLY A 58 2.92 -8.58 30.95
CA GLY A 58 2.11 -8.54 29.73
C GLY A 58 2.70 -9.47 28.68
N SER A 59 1.85 -10.17 27.94
CA SER A 59 2.31 -10.93 26.77
C SER A 59 2.47 -9.96 25.61
N THR A 60 3.60 -10.02 24.91
CA THR A 60 3.84 -9.21 23.71
C THR A 60 3.28 -9.91 22.48
N VAL A 61 2.57 -9.20 21.61
CA VAL A 61 2.13 -9.69 20.30
C VAL A 61 2.81 -8.87 19.21
N ALA A 62 3.44 -9.52 18.24
CA ALA A 62 3.93 -8.83 17.05
C ALA A 62 3.02 -9.11 15.86
N PHE A 63 2.73 -8.10 15.05
CA PHE A 63 2.16 -8.27 13.71
C PHE A 63 3.21 -7.91 12.66
N ILE A 64 3.35 -8.78 11.66
CA ILE A 64 4.30 -8.60 10.57
C ILE A 64 3.56 -8.71 9.23
N HIS A 65 3.71 -7.70 8.37
CA HIS A 65 3.11 -7.74 7.03
C HIS A 65 3.66 -8.90 6.18
N ARG A 66 4.99 -8.98 6.02
CA ARG A 66 5.67 -10.04 5.26
C ARG A 66 6.49 -10.91 6.22
N PRO A 67 6.05 -12.13 6.57
CA PRO A 67 6.74 -12.99 7.55
C PRO A 67 7.90 -13.80 6.95
N PHE A 68 8.38 -13.41 5.77
CA PHE A 68 9.34 -14.18 5.00
C PHE A 68 10.71 -14.22 5.73
N ASN A 69 11.33 -15.40 5.85
CA ASN A 69 12.56 -15.61 6.62
C ASN A 69 12.50 -15.21 8.12
N LEU A 70 11.30 -15.13 8.73
CA LEU A 70 11.19 -15.00 10.18
C LEU A 70 11.85 -16.22 10.85
N ASP A 71 12.86 -15.98 11.68
CA ASP A 71 13.52 -17.00 12.47
C ASP A 71 12.73 -17.23 13.77
N ARG A 72 11.88 -18.25 13.74
CA ARG A 72 11.06 -18.66 14.89
C ARG A 72 11.88 -18.98 16.14
N TYR A 73 13.16 -19.34 16.03
CA TYR A 73 14.00 -19.63 17.19
C TYR A 73 14.45 -18.37 17.92
N ARG A 74 14.39 -17.21 17.25
CA ARG A 74 14.70 -15.90 17.84
C ARG A 74 13.49 -15.21 18.45
N VAL A 75 12.28 -15.74 18.24
CA VAL A 75 11.06 -15.26 18.90
C VAL A 75 11.08 -15.76 20.36
N PRO A 76 11.11 -14.86 21.36
CA PRO A 76 11.17 -15.28 22.75
C PRO A 76 9.89 -16.04 23.15
N ARG A 77 10.03 -17.11 23.95
CA ARG A 77 8.88 -17.90 24.44
C ARG A 77 7.87 -17.12 25.29
N HIS A 78 8.27 -15.94 25.78
CA HIS A 78 7.41 -15.04 26.55
C HIS A 78 6.75 -13.97 25.68
N ALA A 79 7.20 -13.77 24.43
CA ALA A 79 6.36 -13.11 23.43
C ALA A 79 5.20 -14.05 23.14
N GLY A 80 3.98 -13.60 23.43
CA GLY A 80 2.78 -14.42 23.39
C GLY A 80 2.48 -14.96 22.00
N VAL A 81 2.54 -14.11 20.96
CA VAL A 81 2.13 -14.48 19.59
C VAL A 81 2.82 -13.60 18.53
N VAL A 82 3.20 -14.17 17.38
CA VAL A 82 3.49 -13.42 16.15
C VAL A 82 2.38 -13.68 15.13
N LEU A 83 1.66 -12.64 14.75
CA LEU A 83 0.64 -12.63 13.71
C LEU A 83 1.27 -12.14 12.40
N SER A 84 0.77 -12.64 11.27
CA SER A 84 1.18 -12.11 9.98
C SER A 84 0.05 -12.14 8.97
N SER A 85 0.04 -11.14 8.09
CA SER A 85 -0.90 -11.06 6.98
C SER A 85 -0.27 -10.29 5.82
N HIS A 86 0.15 -11.03 4.81
CA HIS A 86 0.72 -10.46 3.59
C HIS A 86 -0.40 -10.14 2.59
N LYS A 87 -1.00 -11.18 1.98
CA LYS A 87 -2.00 -11.05 0.92
C LYS A 87 -3.16 -10.16 1.31
N SER A 88 -3.76 -10.37 2.49
CA SER A 88 -4.94 -9.60 2.89
C SER A 88 -4.59 -8.15 3.23
N LEU A 89 -3.39 -7.87 3.76
CA LEU A 89 -2.97 -6.49 4.00
C LEU A 89 -2.72 -5.76 2.68
N ASP A 90 -2.03 -6.39 1.72
CA ASP A 90 -1.89 -5.87 0.36
C ASP A 90 -3.27 -5.59 -0.25
N GLU A 91 -4.20 -6.53 -0.11
CA GLU A 91 -5.53 -6.41 -0.71
C GLU A 91 -6.33 -5.23 -0.13
N VAL A 92 -6.36 -5.06 1.20
CA VAL A 92 -7.32 -4.16 1.84
C VAL A 92 -6.72 -2.91 2.49
N LEU A 93 -5.40 -2.84 2.64
CA LEU A 93 -4.71 -1.79 3.40
C LEU A 93 -3.47 -1.21 2.68
N THR A 94 -3.33 -1.40 1.36
CA THR A 94 -2.37 -0.65 0.53
C THR A 94 -3.12 0.11 -0.58
N THR A 95 -2.67 0.09 -1.84
CA THR A 95 -3.40 0.74 -2.95
C THR A 95 -4.40 -0.20 -3.63
N GLY A 96 -4.74 -1.36 -3.07
CA GLY A 96 -5.65 -2.34 -3.67
C GLY A 96 -7.14 -2.04 -3.48
N TRP A 97 -7.89 -3.05 -3.06
CA TRP A 97 -9.29 -2.91 -2.60
C TRP A 97 -9.36 -2.26 -1.22
N ASN A 98 -8.81 -1.06 -1.10
CA ASN A 98 -8.70 -0.33 0.14
C ASN A 98 -9.83 0.69 0.28
N VAL A 99 -10.95 0.23 0.84
CA VAL A 99 -12.13 1.07 1.09
C VAL A 99 -11.86 2.21 2.07
N GLN A 100 -10.92 2.02 3.00
CA GLN A 100 -10.56 3.04 4.00
C GLN A 100 -9.80 4.19 3.35
N LEU A 101 -8.85 3.88 2.48
CA LEU A 101 -8.17 4.87 1.65
C LEU A 101 -9.15 5.55 0.69
N ALA A 102 -10.03 4.78 0.03
CA ALA A 102 -11.04 5.34 -0.87
C ALA A 102 -11.92 6.40 -0.17
N GLN A 103 -12.40 6.12 1.05
CA GLN A 103 -13.18 7.09 1.84
C GLN A 103 -12.36 8.36 2.15
N ARG A 104 -11.10 8.21 2.53
CA ARG A 104 -10.21 9.33 2.87
C ARG A 104 -9.83 10.20 1.66
N LEU A 105 -9.82 9.60 0.48
CA LEU A 105 -9.66 10.30 -0.80
C LEU A 105 -10.99 10.89 -1.34
N GLY A 106 -12.10 10.69 -0.63
CA GLY A 106 -13.41 11.27 -0.97
C GLY A 106 -14.21 10.47 -2.01
N LEU A 107 -13.87 9.21 -2.27
CA LEU A 107 -14.62 8.36 -3.20
C LEU A 107 -15.94 7.91 -2.55
N SER A 108 -16.99 7.78 -3.36
CA SER A 108 -18.25 7.14 -2.94
C SER A 108 -18.11 5.62 -2.95
N VAL A 109 -17.72 5.02 -1.82
CA VAL A 109 -17.42 3.57 -1.73
C VAL A 109 -18.60 2.67 -2.08
N ASP A 110 -19.82 3.09 -1.77
CA ASP A 110 -21.05 2.38 -2.11
C ASP A 110 -21.28 2.26 -3.62
N ARG A 111 -20.71 3.18 -4.40
CA ARG A 111 -20.77 3.19 -5.86
C ARG A 111 -19.54 2.58 -6.52
N SER A 112 -18.49 2.25 -5.76
CA SER A 112 -17.23 1.77 -6.31
C SER A 112 -17.32 0.34 -6.85
N VAL A 113 -16.55 0.08 -7.90
CA VAL A 113 -16.43 -1.23 -8.54
C VAL A 113 -15.13 -1.90 -8.12
N CYS A 114 -15.20 -3.19 -7.81
CA CYS A 114 -14.04 -4.01 -7.51
C CYS A 114 -13.37 -4.49 -8.79
N ILE A 115 -12.06 -4.25 -8.92
CA ILE A 115 -11.24 -4.84 -9.98
C ILE A 115 -10.70 -6.18 -9.48
N GLN A 116 -11.17 -7.26 -10.11
CA GLN A 116 -10.73 -8.62 -9.80
C GLN A 116 -9.38 -8.93 -10.44
N GLY A 117 -8.58 -9.70 -9.72
CA GLY A 117 -7.21 -10.05 -10.07
C GLY A 117 -7.08 -11.21 -11.05
N TYR A 118 -5.83 -11.50 -11.40
CA TYR A 118 -5.41 -12.68 -12.15
C TYR A 118 -4.74 -13.71 -11.22
N LYS A 119 -4.36 -14.87 -11.81
CA LYS A 119 -3.81 -16.10 -11.18
C LYS A 119 -4.83 -17.13 -10.68
N GLY A 120 -5.97 -17.24 -11.36
CA GLY A 120 -6.94 -18.32 -11.12
C GLY A 120 -7.68 -18.21 -9.79
N ASP A 121 -7.61 -17.05 -9.13
CA ASP A 121 -8.34 -16.75 -7.91
C ASP A 121 -9.40 -15.68 -8.20
N PRO A 122 -10.65 -16.08 -8.46
CA PRO A 122 -11.74 -15.15 -8.78
C PRO A 122 -12.16 -14.29 -7.58
N GLU A 123 -11.70 -14.59 -6.37
CA GLU A 123 -12.00 -13.80 -5.18
C GLU A 123 -10.95 -12.72 -4.90
N ARG A 124 -9.79 -12.77 -5.58
CA ARG A 124 -8.68 -11.85 -5.34
C ARG A 124 -9.02 -10.46 -5.85
N ARG A 125 -9.17 -9.51 -4.93
CA ARG A 125 -9.40 -8.10 -5.25
C ARG A 125 -8.07 -7.39 -5.42
N ILE A 126 -7.83 -6.79 -6.57
CA ILE A 126 -6.55 -6.11 -6.87
C ILE A 126 -6.70 -4.60 -6.96
N GLY A 127 -7.93 -4.10 -6.94
CA GLY A 127 -8.17 -2.68 -6.94
C GLY A 127 -9.64 -2.29 -6.84
N LEU A 128 -9.85 -1.00 -6.77
CA LEU A 128 -11.13 -0.32 -6.59
C LEU A 128 -11.20 0.86 -7.55
N VAL A 129 -12.28 0.98 -8.32
CA VAL A 129 -12.56 2.18 -9.11
C VAL A 129 -13.81 2.82 -8.56
N GLY A 130 -13.72 4.07 -8.11
CA GLY A 130 -14.85 4.78 -7.50
C GLY A 130 -15.04 6.18 -8.10
N PRO A 131 -16.28 6.68 -8.12
CA PRO A 131 -16.54 8.04 -8.52
C PRO A 131 -16.10 9.01 -7.42
N VAL A 132 -15.69 10.20 -7.83
CA VAL A 132 -15.32 11.29 -6.94
C VAL A 132 -15.90 12.60 -7.45
N GLU A 133 -16.39 13.42 -6.52
CA GLU A 133 -16.85 14.78 -6.78
C GLU A 133 -15.85 15.75 -6.16
N SER A 134 -14.64 15.81 -6.72
CA SER A 134 -13.59 16.69 -6.22
C SER A 134 -12.73 17.22 -7.35
N THR A 135 -12.07 18.34 -7.08
CA THR A 135 -11.08 18.87 -8.00
C THR A 135 -9.80 18.03 -7.92
N GLU A 136 -9.03 18.06 -8.99
CA GLU A 136 -7.71 17.43 -9.03
C GLU A 136 -6.83 17.85 -7.85
N GLN A 137 -6.79 19.15 -7.54
CA GLN A 137 -6.01 19.70 -6.45
C GLN A 137 -6.41 19.11 -5.08
N ILE A 138 -7.71 18.98 -4.81
CA ILE A 138 -8.22 18.41 -3.56
C ILE A 138 -7.80 16.95 -3.43
N ILE A 139 -7.87 16.17 -4.52
CA ILE A 139 -7.50 14.76 -4.51
C ILE A 139 -5.98 14.60 -4.32
N LEU A 140 -5.16 15.38 -5.02
CA LEU A 140 -3.71 15.36 -4.86
C LEU A 140 -3.29 15.76 -3.43
N GLN A 141 -3.96 16.75 -2.84
CA GLN A 141 -3.76 17.11 -1.43
C GLN A 141 -4.18 15.98 -0.48
N ALA A 142 -5.29 15.27 -0.77
CA ALA A 142 -5.69 14.11 0.01
C ALA A 142 -4.64 12.98 -0.08
N ILE A 143 -4.15 12.67 -1.28
CA ILE A 143 -3.07 11.70 -1.48
C ILE A 143 -1.81 12.12 -0.71
N HIS A 144 -1.41 13.38 -0.79
CA HIS A 144 -0.27 13.89 -0.03
C HIS A 144 -0.48 13.76 1.49
N ARG A 145 -1.67 14.06 2.01
CA ARG A 145 -1.95 13.90 3.45
C ARG A 145 -1.85 12.46 3.91
N GLU A 146 -2.28 11.51 3.10
CA GLU A 146 -2.22 10.09 3.45
C GLU A 146 -0.79 9.54 3.34
N PHE A 147 -0.07 9.83 2.25
CA PHE A 147 1.21 9.17 1.95
C PHE A 147 2.46 10.02 2.24
N GLY A 148 2.30 11.33 2.40
CA GLY A 148 3.40 12.28 2.62
C GLY A 148 4.23 12.60 1.37
N ALA A 149 4.58 11.59 0.57
CA ALA A 149 5.32 11.73 -0.67
C ALA A 149 4.83 10.72 -1.72
N TRP A 150 5.27 10.91 -2.97
CA TRP A 150 5.07 9.95 -4.04
C TRP A 150 6.34 9.76 -4.86
N GLU A 151 6.51 8.56 -5.41
CA GLU A 151 7.60 8.17 -6.30
C GLU A 151 7.48 8.84 -7.68
N GLY A 152 6.24 9.06 -8.15
CA GLY A 152 6.00 9.69 -9.45
C GLY A 152 4.58 10.18 -9.64
N CYS A 153 4.42 11.19 -10.52
CA CYS A 153 3.17 11.83 -10.86
C CYS A 153 3.19 12.13 -12.37
N PHE A 154 2.27 11.55 -13.14
CA PHE A 154 2.32 11.45 -14.61
C PHE A 154 0.98 11.80 -15.26
N GLY A 155 0.99 12.32 -16.49
CA GLY A 155 -0.22 12.65 -17.24
C GLY A 155 -0.92 13.95 -16.80
N PHE A 156 -0.30 14.72 -15.91
CA PHE A 156 -0.80 16.04 -15.45
C PHE A 156 -0.28 17.21 -16.29
N THR A 157 0.59 16.94 -17.26
CA THR A 157 1.18 17.92 -18.17
C THR A 157 1.08 17.41 -19.60
N THR A 158 0.89 18.31 -20.56
CA THR A 158 1.06 18.03 -21.99
C THR A 158 2.24 18.85 -22.49
N ASP A 159 3.46 18.39 -22.18
CA ASP A 159 4.80 18.82 -22.62
C ASP A 159 5.16 20.31 -22.85
N VAL A 160 6.44 20.60 -22.58
CA VAL A 160 7.11 21.89 -22.70
C VAL A 160 7.09 22.39 -24.15
N SER A 161 6.63 23.61 -24.38
CA SER A 161 6.82 24.29 -25.68
C SER A 161 8.25 24.85 -25.77
N ASP A 162 8.87 24.79 -26.96
CA ASP A 162 10.18 25.40 -27.27
C ASP A 162 10.25 26.94 -27.05
N LYS A 163 9.18 27.56 -26.56
CA LYS A 163 9.09 29.00 -26.25
C LYS A 163 8.58 29.33 -24.84
N GLY A 164 8.46 28.34 -23.94
CA GLY A 164 8.24 28.59 -22.51
C GLY A 164 6.85 29.08 -22.10
N ASP A 165 5.89 29.18 -23.03
CA ASP A 165 4.50 29.50 -22.70
C ASP A 165 3.71 28.20 -22.44
N ILE A 166 3.25 28.04 -21.19
CA ILE A 166 2.50 26.88 -20.69
C ILE A 166 1.03 27.00 -21.14
N LYS A 167 0.60 26.12 -22.05
CA LYS A 167 -0.83 25.91 -22.32
C LYS A 167 -1.28 24.60 -21.68
N THR A 168 -2.14 24.72 -20.70
CA THR A 168 -2.52 23.64 -19.79
C THR A 168 -3.75 22.89 -20.31
N THR A 169 -3.80 21.56 -20.12
CA THR A 169 -5.09 20.84 -19.95
C THR A 169 -5.51 20.89 -18.48
N LEU A 170 -5.25 22.02 -17.81
CA LEU A 170 -5.94 22.37 -16.57
C LEU A 170 -7.43 22.40 -16.90
N GLY A 171 -8.23 21.57 -16.22
CA GLY A 171 -9.67 21.82 -16.13
C GLY A 171 -10.59 20.66 -16.48
N ALA A 172 -10.10 19.54 -17.04
CA ALA A 172 -10.93 18.34 -17.07
C ALA A 172 -11.05 17.80 -15.63
N PRO A 173 -12.25 17.77 -15.02
CA PRO A 173 -12.42 17.32 -13.66
C PRO A 173 -12.08 15.83 -13.54
N ILE A 174 -11.46 15.45 -12.42
CA ILE A 174 -11.37 14.04 -12.06
C ILE A 174 -12.77 13.58 -11.67
N LYS A 175 -13.29 12.58 -12.39
CA LYS A 175 -14.60 11.98 -12.13
C LYS A 175 -14.49 10.60 -11.51
N ALA A 176 -13.35 9.92 -11.70
CA ALA A 176 -13.09 8.61 -11.13
C ALA A 176 -11.65 8.52 -10.60
N VAL A 177 -11.49 7.78 -9.51
CA VAL A 177 -10.18 7.40 -8.98
C VAL A 177 -10.10 5.88 -8.95
N ALA A 178 -9.01 5.34 -9.48
CA ALA A 178 -8.68 3.93 -9.45
C ALA A 178 -7.56 3.68 -8.44
N LEU A 179 -7.83 2.90 -7.40
CA LEU A 179 -6.82 2.37 -6.47
C LEU A 179 -6.40 1.00 -6.99
N MET A 180 -5.14 0.81 -7.36
CA MET A 180 -4.67 -0.45 -7.93
C MET A 180 -3.35 -0.96 -7.31
N ASN A 181 -3.30 -2.25 -6.96
CA ASN A 181 -2.07 -2.93 -6.55
C ASN A 181 -1.18 -3.39 -7.70
N ALA A 182 -1.71 -3.35 -8.92
CA ALA A 182 -1.03 -3.76 -10.13
C ALA A 182 -0.92 -2.57 -11.07
N PHE A 183 0.17 -2.48 -11.83
CA PHE A 183 0.39 -1.39 -12.77
C PHE A 183 0.93 -1.92 -14.10
N HIS A 184 0.01 -2.44 -14.91
CA HIS A 184 0.26 -3.10 -16.19
C HIS A 184 -0.85 -2.77 -17.20
N PRO A 185 -0.59 -2.86 -18.52
CA PRO A 185 -1.55 -2.49 -19.57
C PRO A 185 -2.94 -3.11 -19.41
N GLU A 186 -3.02 -4.41 -19.14
CA GLU A 186 -4.30 -5.13 -18.99
C GLU A 186 -5.18 -4.55 -17.87
N GLU A 187 -4.56 -4.14 -16.76
CA GLU A 187 -5.27 -3.60 -15.61
C GLU A 187 -5.75 -2.17 -15.86
N ILE A 188 -5.05 -1.43 -16.72
CA ILE A 188 -5.44 -0.10 -17.15
C ILE A 188 -6.69 -0.18 -18.03
N GLU A 189 -6.74 -1.11 -18.98
CA GLU A 189 -7.95 -1.34 -19.79
C GLU A 189 -9.15 -1.74 -18.89
N ARG A 190 -8.94 -2.64 -17.92
CA ARG A 190 -10.02 -3.03 -16.97
C ARG A 190 -10.54 -1.85 -16.16
N VAL A 191 -9.68 -0.92 -15.77
CA VAL A 191 -10.08 0.31 -15.06
C VAL A 191 -10.95 1.18 -15.96
N ILE A 192 -10.56 1.37 -17.23
CA ILE A 192 -11.34 2.13 -18.22
C ILE A 192 -12.71 1.48 -18.42
N ASP A 193 -12.74 0.18 -18.71
CA ASP A 193 -13.97 -0.58 -18.94
C ASP A 193 -14.91 -0.49 -17.73
N SER A 194 -14.36 -0.61 -16.52
CA SER A 194 -15.13 -0.51 -15.28
C SER A 194 -15.69 0.90 -15.07
N ALA A 195 -14.91 1.95 -15.35
CA ALA A 195 -15.33 3.34 -15.22
C ALA A 195 -16.43 3.70 -16.24
N VAL A 196 -16.33 3.21 -17.47
CA VAL A 196 -17.35 3.40 -18.51
C VAL A 196 -18.63 2.62 -18.18
N SER A 197 -18.51 1.33 -17.83
CA SER A 197 -19.64 0.46 -17.49
C SER A 197 -20.44 1.01 -16.29
N ALA A 198 -19.74 1.52 -15.28
CA ALA A 198 -20.34 2.15 -14.11
C ALA A 198 -20.77 3.61 -14.34
N ARG A 199 -20.55 4.15 -15.54
CA ARG A 199 -20.90 5.52 -15.96
C ARG A 199 -20.24 6.60 -15.10
N PHE A 200 -19.02 6.38 -14.63
CA PHE A 200 -18.22 7.43 -13.98
C PHE A 200 -17.64 8.39 -15.01
N ILE A 201 -17.34 7.87 -16.20
CA ILE A 201 -16.99 8.63 -17.39
C ILE A 201 -17.92 8.23 -18.55
N THR A 202 -18.04 9.09 -19.56
CA THR A 202 -18.99 8.87 -20.67
C THR A 202 -18.50 7.79 -21.63
N SER A 203 -17.20 7.80 -21.94
CA SER A 203 -16.59 6.91 -22.93
C SER A 203 -15.12 6.67 -22.64
N ALA A 204 -14.53 5.67 -23.31
CA ALA A 204 -13.09 5.42 -23.25
C ALA A 204 -12.24 6.59 -23.80
N ALA A 205 -12.83 7.57 -24.50
CA ALA A 205 -12.13 8.78 -24.91
C ALA A 205 -11.93 9.78 -23.74
N ASP A 206 -12.69 9.64 -22.65
CA ASP A 206 -12.67 10.55 -21.50
C ASP A 206 -11.69 10.13 -20.40
N CYS A 207 -10.66 9.34 -20.77
CA CYS A 207 -9.68 8.78 -19.83
C CYS A 207 -8.93 9.82 -18.98
N ALA A 208 -8.80 11.07 -19.45
CA ALA A 208 -8.21 12.17 -18.68
C ALA A 208 -9.01 12.54 -17.41
N GLN A 209 -10.25 12.05 -17.27
CA GLN A 209 -11.08 12.22 -16.08
C GLN A 209 -10.84 11.11 -15.03
N ILE A 210 -9.99 10.11 -15.34
CA ILE A 210 -9.57 9.07 -14.42
C ILE A 210 -8.22 9.46 -13.79
N LEU A 211 -8.12 9.31 -12.47
CA LEU A 211 -6.86 9.29 -11.74
C LEU A 211 -6.53 7.87 -11.30
N TYR A 212 -5.38 7.35 -11.71
CA TYR A 212 -4.85 6.05 -11.32
C TYR A 212 -3.86 6.21 -10.16
N LEU A 213 -4.10 5.53 -9.04
CA LEU A 213 -3.25 5.55 -7.85
C LEU A 213 -2.71 4.13 -7.59
N THR A 214 -1.39 4.00 -7.55
CA THR A 214 -0.72 2.71 -7.33
C THR A 214 0.53 2.85 -6.46
N GLY A 215 1.12 1.72 -6.08
CA GLY A 215 2.37 1.64 -5.32
C GLY A 215 3.57 2.04 -6.19
N ALA A 216 4.23 1.07 -6.82
CA ALA A 216 5.51 1.30 -7.51
C ALA A 216 5.34 1.73 -8.97
N VAL A 217 6.30 2.52 -9.47
CA VAL A 217 6.42 2.76 -10.91
C VAL A 217 6.81 1.47 -11.64
N ARG A 218 6.16 1.21 -12.77
CA ARG A 218 6.41 0.10 -13.68
C ARG A 218 6.32 0.60 -15.11
N GLN A 219 7.38 0.42 -15.88
CA GLN A 219 7.50 0.95 -17.24
C GLN A 219 6.32 0.56 -18.15
N PRO A 220 5.87 -0.71 -18.22
CA PRO A 220 4.74 -1.08 -19.07
C PRO A 220 3.42 -0.42 -18.66
N GLY A 221 3.20 -0.24 -17.35
CA GLY A 221 2.02 0.46 -16.84
C GLY A 221 2.08 1.95 -17.19
N LEU A 222 3.24 2.58 -17.02
CA LEU A 222 3.47 4.00 -17.32
C LEU A 222 3.22 4.30 -18.79
N GLU A 223 3.77 3.49 -19.70
CA GLU A 223 3.54 3.64 -21.14
C GLU A 223 2.05 3.55 -21.50
N ALA A 224 1.33 2.61 -20.89
CA ALA A 224 -0.10 2.42 -21.15
C ALA A 224 -0.97 3.57 -20.62
N VAL A 225 -0.72 4.09 -19.41
CA VAL A 225 -1.49 5.24 -18.90
C VAL A 225 -1.22 6.51 -19.70
N LEU A 226 0.03 6.73 -20.12
CA LEU A 226 0.38 7.89 -20.96
C LEU A 226 -0.27 7.78 -22.35
N ALA A 227 -0.25 6.60 -22.97
CA ALA A 227 -0.90 6.36 -24.26
C ALA A 227 -2.42 6.59 -24.22
N LYS A 228 -3.06 6.41 -23.05
CA LYS A 228 -4.50 6.62 -22.83
C LYS A 228 -4.83 8.01 -22.27
N GLY A 229 -3.83 8.82 -21.94
CA GLY A 229 -4.03 10.13 -21.30
C GLY A 229 -4.59 10.04 -19.87
N ILE A 230 -4.36 8.93 -19.16
CA ILE A 230 -4.77 8.75 -17.77
C ILE A 230 -3.77 9.42 -16.84
N ARG A 231 -4.28 10.23 -15.90
CA ARG A 231 -3.46 10.84 -14.85
C ARG A 231 -3.10 9.78 -13.83
N THR A 232 -1.85 9.75 -13.40
CA THR A 232 -1.34 8.65 -12.56
C THR A 232 -0.44 9.15 -11.44
N VAL A 233 -0.65 8.66 -10.22
CA VAL A 233 0.24 8.86 -9.07
C VAL A 233 0.74 7.50 -8.60
N CYS A 234 2.06 7.36 -8.49
CA CYS A 234 2.73 6.19 -7.92
C CYS A 234 3.31 6.61 -6.57
N VAL A 235 2.76 6.11 -5.45
CA VAL A 235 3.18 6.57 -4.10
C VAL A 235 4.47 5.91 -3.61
N GLY A 236 4.87 4.81 -4.22
CA GLY A 236 5.98 3.96 -3.80
C GLY A 236 5.51 2.73 -3.05
N HIS A 237 6.16 1.59 -3.31
CA HIS A 237 5.81 0.30 -2.73
C HIS A 237 5.89 0.28 -1.19
N LYS A 238 7.00 0.79 -0.64
CA LYS A 238 7.16 0.87 0.82
C LYS A 238 6.15 1.82 1.44
N VAL A 239 5.95 2.99 0.81
CA VAL A 239 5.05 4.04 1.30
C VAL A 239 3.61 3.53 1.42
N CYS A 240 3.13 2.74 0.45
CA CYS A 240 1.77 2.17 0.55
C CYS A 240 1.65 1.06 1.61
N GLU A 241 2.69 0.26 1.85
CA GLU A 241 2.71 -0.74 2.94
C GLU A 241 2.78 -0.08 4.32
N ASP A 242 3.64 0.92 4.48
CA ASP A 242 3.78 1.71 5.70
C ASP A 242 2.46 2.38 6.08
N TRP A 243 1.74 2.93 5.09
CA TRP A 243 0.41 3.49 5.31
C TRP A 243 -0.54 2.47 5.94
N GLY A 244 -0.54 1.23 5.44
CA GLY A 244 -1.41 0.16 5.95
C GLY A 244 -1.10 -0.21 7.39
N ILE A 245 0.19 -0.27 7.74
CA ILE A 245 0.62 -0.56 9.12
C ILE A 245 0.29 0.58 10.07
N ARG A 246 0.54 1.84 9.67
CA ARG A 246 0.15 3.03 10.44
C ARG A 246 -1.35 3.11 10.65
N PHE A 247 -2.13 2.77 9.62
CA PHE A 247 -3.59 2.70 9.72
C PHE A 247 -4.01 1.64 10.74
N LEU A 248 -3.47 0.42 10.63
CA LEU A 248 -3.76 -0.67 11.56
C LEU A 248 -3.36 -0.31 13.00
N ALA A 249 -2.23 0.39 13.18
CA ALA A 249 -1.77 0.90 14.47
C ALA A 249 -2.76 1.88 15.08
N ALA A 250 -3.19 2.87 14.29
CA ALA A 250 -4.18 3.84 14.72
C ALA A 250 -5.53 3.19 15.09
N GLN A 251 -6.00 2.22 14.28
CA GLN A 251 -7.22 1.48 14.59
C GLN A 251 -7.08 0.64 15.87
N THR A 252 -5.93 -0.01 16.07
CA THR A 252 -5.66 -0.80 17.28
C THR A 252 -5.68 0.08 18.52
N ARG A 253 -4.97 1.22 18.52
CA ARG A 253 -4.99 2.19 19.62
C ARG A 253 -6.40 2.72 19.91
N THR A 254 -7.20 2.91 18.87
CA THR A 254 -8.58 3.43 19.00
C THR A 254 -9.52 2.39 19.62
N HIS A 255 -9.43 1.14 19.19
CA HIS A 255 -10.35 0.07 19.63
C HIS A 255 -9.90 -0.64 20.92
N PHE A 256 -8.61 -0.55 21.25
CA PHE A 256 -8.02 -1.18 22.43
C PHE A 256 -7.06 -0.17 23.12
N PRO A 257 -7.61 0.88 23.76
CA PRO A 257 -6.82 1.96 24.35
C PRO A 257 -5.92 1.53 25.51
N GLU A 258 -6.16 0.35 26.08
CA GLU A 258 -5.33 -0.27 27.11
C GLU A 258 -4.05 -0.92 26.57
N LEU A 259 -3.91 -1.07 25.25
CA LEU A 259 -2.75 -1.68 24.61
C LEU A 259 -1.70 -0.62 24.29
N GLU A 260 -0.46 -0.90 24.68
CA GLU A 260 0.67 -0.16 24.13
C GLU A 260 0.92 -0.63 22.70
N VAL A 261 0.82 0.30 21.74
CA VAL A 261 1.06 0.02 20.32
C VAL A 261 2.33 0.72 19.87
N VAL A 262 3.34 -0.08 19.52
CA VAL A 262 4.63 0.39 19.03
C VAL A 262 4.78 0.04 17.56
N GLU A 263 5.08 1.04 16.74
CA GLU A 263 5.40 0.85 15.32
C GLU A 263 6.90 0.68 15.18
N VAL A 264 7.33 -0.39 14.52
CA VAL A 264 8.74 -0.71 14.31
C VAL A 264 9.06 -0.57 12.83
N ASP A 265 9.71 0.54 12.50
CA ASP A 265 10.21 0.83 11.16
C ASP A 265 11.61 0.23 10.99
N GLU A 266 11.74 -0.74 10.07
CA GLU A 266 13.03 -1.28 9.64
C GLU A 266 13.39 -0.71 8.26
N PRO A 267 14.63 -0.21 8.05
CA PRO A 267 15.05 0.26 6.74
C PRO A 267 15.10 -0.91 5.74
N GLU A 268 14.59 -0.69 4.52
CA GLU A 268 14.76 -1.64 3.41
C GLU A 268 16.24 -1.56 2.96
N GLU A 269 16.96 -2.68 2.90
CA GLU A 269 18.28 -2.63 2.24
C GLU A 269 18.06 -2.41 0.74
N PRO A 270 18.88 -1.55 0.09
CA PRO A 270 18.77 -1.28 -1.32
C PRO A 270 18.81 -2.58 -2.13
N ARG A 271 17.86 -2.73 -3.06
CA ARG A 271 17.94 -3.82 -4.05
C ARG A 271 19.15 -3.56 -4.94
N LEU A 272 20.18 -4.41 -4.81
CA LEU A 272 21.26 -4.45 -5.79
C LEU A 272 20.68 -5.05 -7.07
N PHE A 273 20.29 -4.21 -8.02
CA PHE A 273 20.02 -4.67 -9.37
C PHE A 273 21.35 -5.10 -9.99
N PRO A 274 21.43 -6.27 -10.67
CA PRO A 274 22.57 -6.53 -11.53
C PRO A 274 22.55 -5.45 -12.60
N THR A 275 23.54 -4.55 -12.58
CA THR A 275 23.84 -3.71 -13.72
C THR A 275 24.06 -4.66 -14.89
N LYS A 276 23.19 -4.65 -15.90
CA LYS A 276 23.55 -5.28 -17.17
C LYS A 276 24.84 -4.60 -17.61
N VAL A 277 25.95 -5.33 -17.51
CA VAL A 277 27.19 -4.93 -18.15
C VAL A 277 26.84 -4.85 -19.63
N ALA A 278 26.87 -3.66 -20.20
CA ALA A 278 26.79 -3.50 -21.63
C ALA A 278 28.02 -4.21 -22.21
N GLU A 279 27.82 -5.37 -22.83
CA GLU A 279 28.84 -5.95 -23.69
C GLU A 279 29.02 -4.99 -24.86
N ASP A 280 30.19 -4.36 -24.90
CA ASP A 280 30.70 -3.57 -26.02
C ASP A 280 30.62 -4.40 -27.31
N VAL A 281 29.66 -4.06 -28.17
CA VAL A 281 29.73 -4.44 -29.59
C VAL A 281 30.62 -3.42 -30.28
N GLN A 282 31.91 -3.70 -30.29
CA GLN A 282 32.86 -3.13 -31.24
C GLN A 282 33.61 -4.26 -31.94
N GLN A 283 33.23 -4.54 -33.18
CA GLN A 283 34.22 -4.89 -34.21
C GLN A 283 33.88 -4.15 -35.51
N PRO A 284 34.85 -3.41 -36.10
CA PRO A 284 34.67 -2.79 -37.39
C PRO A 284 34.76 -3.83 -38.51
N VAL A 285 33.90 -3.67 -39.50
CA VAL A 285 34.00 -4.36 -40.80
C VAL A 285 35.25 -3.83 -41.51
N VAL A 286 36.16 -4.73 -41.86
CA VAL A 286 37.16 -4.55 -42.93
C VAL A 286 36.98 -5.71 -43.89
#